data_AF-A0A922YYI4-F1
#
_entry.id   AF-A0A922YYI4-F1
#
_cell.length_a   1.000
_cell.length_b   1.000
_cell.length_c   1.000
_cell.angle_alpha   90.00
_cell.angle_beta   90.00
_cell.angle_gamma   90.00
#
_symmetry.space_group_name_H-M   'P 1'
#
loop_
_entity.id
_entity.type
_entity.pdbx_description
1 polymer ?
#
loop_
_entity_poly.entity_id
_entity_poly.type
_entity_poly.pdbx_seq_one_letter_code
_entity_poly.pdbx_strand_id
1 'polypeptide(L)'
;MNRRIFQTTLLASALTLGGLSSAQAQQVIKLTAAGGHPPVFLWVKLLDEFYIPEVDKRLAAAGNAHKVEWTKAWGGTLIKIGSESK
;
A
#
# COMPACT_ATOMS: atom_id res chain seq x y z
N MET A 1 38.31 39.00 11.38
CA MET A 1 38.11 38.03 10.29
C MET A 1 37.35 36.74 10.69
N ASN A 2 36.75 36.62 11.89
CA ASN A 2 36.34 35.28 12.39
C ASN A 2 34.83 35.10 12.74
N ARG A 3 33.95 36.11 12.52
CA ARG A 3 32.51 35.98 12.82
C ARG A 3 31.71 35.24 11.75
N ARG A 4 32.15 35.27 10.48
CA ARG A 4 31.43 34.63 9.36
C ARG A 4 31.62 33.11 9.34
N ILE A 5 32.80 32.62 9.76
CA ILE A 5 33.13 31.20 9.80
C ILE A 5 32.35 30.47 10.91
N PHE A 6 32.10 31.13 12.05
CA PHE A 6 31.33 30.57 13.16
C PHE A 6 29.83 30.43 12.84
N GLN A 7 29.28 31.29 11.98
CA GLN A 7 27.86 31.24 11.59
C GLN A 7 27.57 30.13 10.56
N THR A 8 28.55 29.78 9.72
CA THR A 8 28.40 28.69 8.74
C THR A 8 28.41 27.31 9.37
N THR A 9 29.10 27.12 10.51
CA THR A 9 29.17 25.80 11.17
C THR A 9 27.87 25.45 11.89
N LEU A 10 27.14 26.43 12.43
CA LEU A 10 25.90 26.19 13.19
C LEU A 10 24.73 25.75 12.28
N LEU A 11 24.70 26.20 11.02
CA LEU A 11 23.66 25.81 10.05
C LEU A 11 23.85 24.37 9.55
N ALA A 12 25.09 23.86 9.53
CA ALA A 12 25.39 22.49 9.12
C ALA A 12 24.97 21.46 10.21
N SER A 13 24.98 21.85 11.48
CA SER A 13 24.59 20.99 12.61
C SER A 13 23.07 20.88 12.81
N ALA A 14 22.29 21.85 12.32
CA ALA A 14 20.84 21.84 12.46
C ALA A 14 20.13 20.89 11.48
N LEU A 15 20.76 20.56 10.34
CA LEU A 15 20.18 19.67 9.34
C LEU A 15 20.22 18.18 9.72
N THR A 16 21.09 17.77 10.65
CA THR A 16 21.25 16.35 11.00
C THR A 16 20.20 15.86 12.02
N LEU A 17 19.55 16.78 12.76
CA LEU A 17 18.55 16.44 13.77
C LEU A 17 17.11 16.45 13.24
N GLY A 18 16.83 17.13 12.13
CA GLY A 18 15.49 17.21 11.53
C GLY A 18 15.09 16.02 10.66
N GLY A 19 16.01 15.09 10.38
CA GLY A 19 15.81 13.98 9.43
C GLY A 19 15.51 12.61 10.04
N LEU A 20 15.41 12.50 11.36
CA LEU A 20 15.15 11.23 12.06
C LEU A 20 13.65 10.85 12.03
N SER A 21 12.99 10.97 10.88
CA SER A 21 11.84 10.09 10.65
C SER A 21 12.43 8.70 10.44
N SER A 22 12.21 7.81 11.41
CA SER A 22 12.55 6.40 11.24
C SER A 22 11.91 5.92 9.94
N ALA A 23 12.74 5.64 8.93
CA ALA A 23 12.30 4.97 7.72
C ALA A 23 11.92 3.54 8.14
N GLN A 24 10.68 3.38 8.61
CA GLN A 24 10.10 2.06 8.86
C GLN A 24 10.00 1.37 7.50
N ALA A 25 10.67 0.22 7.36
CA ALA A 25 10.56 -0.57 6.15
C ALA A 25 9.11 -1.01 5.99
N GLN A 26 8.48 -0.62 4.87
CA GLN A 26 7.11 -1.01 4.57
C GLN A 26 7.03 -2.52 4.35
N GLN A 27 6.21 -3.22 5.13
CA GLN A 27 5.99 -4.66 4.94
C GLN A 27 5.06 -4.89 3.75
N VAL A 28 5.53 -5.65 2.76
CA VAL A 28 4.72 -6.05 1.61
C VAL A 28 4.07 -7.41 1.89
N ILE A 29 2.74 -7.46 1.79
CA ILE A 29 1.92 -8.66 1.99
C ILE A 29 1.40 -9.10 0.63
N LYS A 30 1.78 -10.30 0.19
CA LYS A 30 1.26 -10.88 -1.05
C LYS A 30 -0.07 -11.56 -0.78
N LEU A 31 -1.14 -11.07 -1.40
CA LEU A 31 -2.50 -11.58 -1.23
C LEU A 31 -3.15 -11.86 -2.57
N THR A 32 -3.82 -13.00 -2.68
CA THR A 32 -4.63 -13.34 -3.85
C THR A 32 -6.11 -13.19 -3.52
N ALA A 33 -6.79 -12.26 -4.18
CA ALA A 33 -8.23 -12.16 -4.17
C ALA A 33 -8.78 -13.07 -5.26
N ALA A 34 -9.61 -14.05 -4.90
CA ALA A 34 -10.05 -15.10 -5.81
C ALA A 34 -11.57 -15.29 -5.81
N GLY A 35 -12.14 -15.55 -6.98
CA GLY A 35 -13.56 -15.78 -7.15
C GLY A 35 -13.87 -16.49 -8.46
N GLY A 36 -14.79 -17.45 -8.42
CA GLY A 36 -15.18 -18.20 -9.63
C GLY A 36 -15.90 -17.32 -10.67
N HIS A 37 -16.63 -16.31 -10.22
CA HIS A 37 -17.40 -15.42 -11.08
C HIS A 37 -16.51 -14.41 -11.83
N PRO A 38 -16.83 -14.05 -13.09
CA PRO A 38 -16.12 -13.00 -13.83
C PRO A 38 -16.40 -11.58 -13.30
N PRO A 39 -15.58 -10.58 -13.65
CA PRO A 39 -15.70 -9.18 -13.16
C PRO A 39 -17.04 -8.48 -13.44
N VAL A 40 -17.85 -8.99 -14.37
CA VAL A 40 -19.19 -8.43 -14.66
C VAL A 40 -20.17 -8.62 -13.50
N PHE A 41 -19.93 -9.59 -12.62
CA PHE A 41 -20.79 -9.82 -11.45
C PHE A 41 -20.57 -8.74 -10.39
N LEU A 42 -21.68 -8.21 -9.85
CA LEU A 42 -21.66 -7.01 -8.99
C LEU A 42 -20.74 -7.12 -7.79
N TRP A 43 -20.65 -8.29 -7.14
CA TRP A 43 -19.76 -8.50 -5.99
C TRP A 43 -18.28 -8.53 -6.39
N VAL A 44 -17.95 -9.07 -7.57
CA VAL A 44 -16.56 -9.05 -8.08
C VAL A 44 -16.19 -7.62 -8.46
N LYS A 45 -17.10 -6.92 -9.15
CA LYS A 45 -16.93 -5.50 -9.50
C LYS A 45 -16.73 -4.63 -8.26
N LEU A 46 -17.52 -4.84 -7.21
CA LEU A 46 -17.37 -4.14 -5.93
C LEU A 46 -16.01 -4.41 -5.27
N LEU A 47 -15.55 -5.67 -5.29
CA LEU A 47 -14.23 -6.01 -4.76
C LEU A 47 -13.11 -5.30 -5.52
N ASP A 48 -13.20 -5.28 -6.85
CA ASP A 48 -12.18 -4.72 -7.73
C ASP A 48 -12.13 -3.20 -7.74
N GLU A 49 -13.29 -2.55 -7.81
CA GLU A 49 -13.40 -1.11 -8.01
C GLU A 49 -13.51 -0.33 -6.70
N PHE A 50 -13.90 -0.97 -5.60
CA PHE A 50 -14.08 -0.30 -4.31
C PHE A 50 -13.25 -0.90 -3.20
N TYR A 51 -13.43 -2.19 -2.88
CA TYR A 51 -12.82 -2.79 -1.68
C TYR A 51 -11.29 -2.77 -1.72
N ILE A 52 -10.68 -3.29 -2.78
CA ILE A 52 -9.21 -3.32 -2.93
C ILE A 52 -8.63 -1.90 -2.88
N PRO A 53 -9.12 -0.92 -3.67
CA PRO A 53 -8.66 0.47 -3.58
C PRO A 53 -8.82 1.10 -2.19
N GLU A 54 -9.94 0.81 -1.51
CA GLU A 54 -10.21 1.38 -0.18
C GLU A 54 -9.32 0.75 0.90
N VAL A 55 -8.96 -0.53 0.79
CA VAL A 55 -7.95 -1.16 1.65
C VAL A 55 -6.60 -0.47 1.46
N ASP A 56 -6.14 -0.30 0.21
CA ASP A 56 -4.85 0.34 -0.07
C ASP A 56 -4.83 1.79 0.46
N LYS A 57 -5.91 2.54 0.25
CA LYS A 57 -6.08 3.91 0.76
C LYS A 57 -6.02 3.96 2.29
N ARG A 58 -6.69 3.04 2.98
CA ARG A 58 -6.70 3.01 4.46
C ARG A 58 -5.34 2.60 5.03
N LEU A 59 -4.64 1.67 4.40
CA LEU A 59 -3.29 1.28 4.80
C LEU A 59 -2.31 2.46 4.67
N ALA A 60 -2.41 3.22 3.58
CA ALA A 60 -1.63 4.44 3.39
C ALA A 60 -1.95 5.50 4.46
N ALA A 61 -3.23 5.71 4.77
CA ALA A 61 -3.67 6.65 5.80
C ALA A 61 -3.29 6.21 7.23
N ALA A 62 -3.15 4.91 7.49
CA ALA A 62 -2.77 4.34 8.78
C ALA A 62 -1.24 4.32 9.02
N GLY A 63 -0.50 5.25 8.40
CA GLY A 63 0.96 5.35 8.56
C GLY A 63 1.76 4.53 7.57
N ASN A 64 1.11 3.90 6.58
CA ASN A 64 1.76 3.23 5.43
C ASN A 64 2.77 2.13 5.81
N ALA A 65 2.63 1.54 7.01
CA ALA A 65 3.52 0.47 7.49
C ALA A 65 3.36 -0.84 6.70
N HIS A 66 2.19 -1.06 6.09
CA HIS A 66 1.88 -2.23 5.28
C HIS A 66 1.45 -1.83 3.88
N LYS A 67 1.80 -2.67 2.90
CA LYS A 67 1.31 -2.62 1.53
C LYS A 67 0.82 -3.99 1.14
N VAL A 68 -0.31 -4.07 0.45
CA VAL A 68 -0.75 -5.32 -0.16
C VAL A 68 -0.34 -5.36 -1.63
N GLU A 69 0.30 -6.44 -2.03
CA GLU A 69 0.53 -6.80 -3.43
C GLU A 69 -0.57 -7.77 -3.85
N TRP A 70 -1.53 -7.25 -4.61
CA TRP A 70 -2.74 -7.99 -4.99
C TRP A 70 -2.52 -8.81 -6.26
N THR A 71 -2.81 -10.10 -6.17
CA THR A 71 -3.13 -10.94 -7.34
C THR A 71 -4.66 -11.05 -7.45
N LYS A 72 -5.21 -10.78 -8.62
CA LYS A 72 -6.66 -10.88 -8.89
C LYS A 72 -6.95 -12.12 -9.72
N ALA A 73 -7.58 -13.12 -9.11
CA ALA A 73 -7.89 -14.42 -9.71
C ALA A 73 -9.41 -14.59 -9.88
N TRP A 74 -9.96 -13.89 -10.87
CA TRP A 74 -11.39 -13.93 -11.20
C TRP A 74 -11.71 -14.94 -12.28
N GLY A 75 -13.01 -15.21 -12.49
CA GLY A 75 -13.48 -15.97 -13.65
C GLY A 75 -13.01 -17.43 -13.69
N GLY A 76 -12.85 -18.09 -12.54
CA GLY A 76 -12.54 -19.51 -12.53
C GLY A 76 -11.07 -19.87 -12.67
N THR A 77 -10.18 -18.87 -12.68
CA THR A 77 -8.72 -19.05 -12.88
C THR A 77 -8.02 -19.76 -11.71
N LEU A 78 -8.52 -19.57 -10.48
CA LEU A 78 -8.02 -20.25 -9.29
C LEU A 78 -9.09 -21.09 -8.57
N ILE A 79 -10.32 -20.59 -8.46
CA ILE A 79 -11.44 -21.27 -7.77
C ILE A 79 -12.60 -21.40 -8.75
N LYS A 80 -13.25 -22.55 -8.82
CA LYS A 80 -14.41 -22.79 -9.69
C LYS A 80 -15.66 -22.04 -9.20
N ILE A 81 -16.59 -21.78 -10.10
CA ILE A 81 -17.95 -21.35 -9.75
C ILE A 81 -18.63 -22.51 -8.98
N GLY A 82 -19.46 -22.17 -8.00
CA GLY A 82 -20.15 -23.12 -7.14
C GLY A 82 -21.33 -23.81 -7.83
N SER A 83 -22.28 -24.31 -7.04
CA SER A 83 -23.47 -25.01 -7.53
C SER A 83 -24.36 -24.17 -8.44
N GLU A 84 -24.20 -22.85 -8.45
CA GLU A 84 -24.90 -21.91 -9.31
C GLU A 84 -24.55 -22.03 -10.80
N SER A 85 -23.49 -22.75 -11.17
CA SER A 85 -23.14 -22.99 -12.59
C SER A 85 -23.73 -24.29 -13.18
N LYS A 86 -24.66 -24.94 -12.50
CA LYS A 86 -25.26 -26.23 -12.90
C LYS A 86 -26.60 -26.05 -13.60
#